data_AF-A0A9D6TSI5-F1
#
_entry.id   AF-A0A9D6TSI5-F1
#
_cell.length_a   1.000
_cell.length_b   1.000
_cell.length_c   1.000
_cell.angle_alpha   90.00
_cell.angle_beta   90.00
_cell.angle_gamma   90.00
#
_symmetry.space_group_name_H-M   'P 1'
#
loop_
_entity.id
_entity.type
_entity.pdbx_description
1 polymer ?
#
loop_
_entity_poly.entity_id
_entity_poly.type
_entity_poly.pdbx_seq_one_letter_code
_entity_poly.pdbx_strand_id
1 'polypeptide(L)'
;MRRPESPMTSRRAVVRWIALVAFAAGCAGTAAEIPDYSSVPRWTSRATPEARGEVRVLADGRREAIRYRGWTTRDFAKFRTYAYDEARPEPPVQRVVMPANVAGDPKKGRALFMARAKGPCTGCHLIPGADVWPAGSVGPDLSTIGDRGLAADYLYQQVYDPRVVFPNTAMPPWGVIGMFTPEEAVHLVAFLQTLKGPALPERDPNRNPFTRAKPVGFGDNLDPTNNPAVLRAEGAEALWTARGPAGKACADCHQGKPAQAMKGIATRYPKFVKAWGRVMSIEDLLAVHAAETTGRPMPAQSAENLDVTMLVKMASNGMPVAVDTSSADARAALARGRASFAKRVGERNHSCADCHTPDKGANKFLGGRLLGDVTDGLTKHFPTWRTSQGQVWDMRKRMQWCMTPLGMNMLPADAIEYAELELYLTSFDKGKPMSVPGIRH
;
A
#
# COMPACT_ATOMS: atom_id res chain seq x y z
N MET A 1 -91.93 25.35 -16.12
CA MET A 1 -92.21 24.18 -15.26
C MET A 1 -91.03 23.94 -14.33
N ARG A 2 -91.30 23.40 -13.13
CA ARG A 2 -90.44 23.39 -11.94
C ARG A 2 -89.21 22.45 -12.06
N ARG A 3 -88.03 22.98 -11.66
CA ARG A 3 -86.93 22.43 -10.77
C ARG A 3 -86.21 21.10 -11.11
N PRO A 4 -85.01 20.81 -10.53
CA PRO A 4 -83.89 21.69 -10.14
C PRO A 4 -82.46 21.13 -10.42
N GLU A 5 -81.48 22.05 -10.37
CA GLU A 5 -80.07 22.00 -9.91
C GLU A 5 -79.27 20.68 -9.81
N SER A 6 -78.06 20.70 -10.38
CA SER A 6 -76.83 20.19 -9.73
C SER A 6 -75.59 20.98 -10.21
N PRO A 7 -74.61 21.29 -9.32
CA PRO A 7 -73.60 22.31 -9.57
C PRO A 7 -72.29 21.78 -10.16
N MET A 8 -71.59 22.71 -10.81
CA MET A 8 -70.20 22.66 -11.23
C MET A 8 -69.21 22.41 -10.08
N THR A 9 -68.13 21.69 -10.40
CA THR A 9 -66.69 21.86 -10.05
C THR A 9 -66.08 20.44 -10.04
N SER A 10 -64.92 20.15 -10.62
CA SER A 10 -63.65 20.84 -10.55
C SER A 10 -62.73 20.35 -11.68
N ARG A 11 -62.07 21.29 -12.35
CA ARG A 11 -60.92 21.05 -13.22
C ARG A 11 -59.74 20.55 -12.37
N ARG A 12 -59.06 19.49 -12.78
CA ARG A 12 -57.59 19.47 -12.98
C ARG A 12 -57.06 18.09 -13.41
N ALA A 13 -56.39 18.12 -14.56
CA ALA A 13 -55.17 17.38 -14.88
C ALA A 13 -55.23 15.84 -14.97
N VAL A 14 -55.59 15.38 -16.16
CA VAL A 14 -54.99 14.23 -16.84
C VAL A 14 -53.47 14.42 -16.91
N VAL A 15 -52.67 13.44 -16.50
CA VAL A 15 -51.36 13.02 -17.06
C VAL A 15 -50.72 11.95 -16.14
N ARG A 16 -50.12 10.93 -16.78
CA ARG A 16 -49.18 9.90 -16.26
C ARG A 16 -49.75 8.61 -15.65
N TRP A 17 -49.99 7.63 -16.52
CA TRP A 17 -49.87 6.20 -16.22
C TRP A 17 -49.07 5.50 -17.32
N ILE A 18 -47.73 5.64 -17.30
CA ILE A 18 -46.77 4.65 -17.86
C ILE A 18 -45.47 4.81 -17.05
N ALA A 19 -45.23 3.92 -16.09
CA ALA A 19 -43.89 3.57 -15.57
C ALA A 19 -44.03 2.51 -14.48
N LEU A 20 -44.27 1.26 -14.87
CA LEU A 20 -44.00 0.08 -14.05
C LEU A 20 -43.38 -0.93 -15.00
N VAL A 21 -42.30 -1.58 -14.55
CA VAL A 21 -41.31 -2.37 -15.32
C VAL A 21 -40.09 -1.54 -15.78
N ALA A 22 -39.25 -1.15 -14.82
CA ALA A 22 -37.79 -1.03 -14.98
C ALA A 22 -37.12 -0.77 -13.62
N PHE A 23 -37.23 -1.68 -12.66
CA PHE A 23 -36.44 -1.64 -11.42
C PHE A 23 -36.08 -3.06 -10.97
N ALA A 24 -35.31 -3.77 -11.81
CA ALA A 24 -34.69 -5.05 -11.45
C ALA A 24 -33.36 -5.29 -12.19
N ALA A 25 -32.64 -4.22 -12.56
CA ALA A 25 -31.31 -4.32 -13.15
C ALA A 25 -30.45 -3.18 -12.62
N GLY A 26 -29.83 -3.39 -11.45
CA GLY A 26 -29.01 -2.34 -10.85
C GLY A 26 -28.41 -2.68 -9.50
N CYS A 27 -27.93 -3.92 -9.31
CA CYS A 27 -26.99 -4.29 -8.23
C CYS A 27 -26.26 -5.60 -8.59
N ALA A 28 -25.81 -5.73 -9.85
CA ALA A 28 -24.68 -6.59 -10.14
C ALA A 28 -23.48 -5.64 -10.16
N GLY A 29 -22.75 -5.56 -9.04
CA GLY A 29 -21.43 -4.94 -9.06
C GLY A 29 -20.65 -5.64 -10.17
N THR A 30 -20.19 -4.86 -11.16
CA THR A 30 -19.31 -5.41 -12.19
C THR A 30 -18.18 -6.09 -11.45
N ALA A 31 -18.05 -7.41 -11.63
CA ALA A 31 -16.82 -8.09 -11.29
C ALA A 31 -15.73 -7.27 -11.95
N ALA A 32 -14.83 -6.66 -11.16
CA ALA A 32 -13.75 -5.87 -11.71
C ALA A 32 -13.06 -6.76 -12.74
N GLU A 33 -13.12 -6.39 -14.02
CA GLU A 33 -12.53 -7.18 -15.09
C GLU A 33 -11.08 -7.45 -14.70
N ILE A 34 -10.75 -8.74 -14.55
CA ILE A 34 -9.39 -9.15 -14.24
C ILE A 34 -8.54 -8.67 -15.41
N PRO A 35 -7.53 -7.81 -15.18
CA PRO A 35 -6.71 -7.31 -16.26
C PRO A 35 -6.03 -8.43 -17.04
N ASP A 36 -5.86 -8.24 -18.35
CA ASP A 36 -5.08 -9.16 -19.16
C ASP A 36 -3.58 -9.05 -18.83
N TYR A 37 -2.99 -10.18 -18.47
CA TYR A 37 -1.57 -10.36 -18.17
C TYR A 37 -0.79 -11.06 -19.29
N SER A 38 -1.47 -11.57 -20.32
CA SER A 38 -0.85 -12.41 -21.38
C SER A 38 0.16 -11.65 -22.25
N SER A 39 0.02 -10.33 -22.35
CA SER A 39 0.89 -9.43 -23.11
C SER A 39 2.17 -9.01 -22.36
N VAL A 40 2.35 -9.45 -21.12
CA VAL A 40 3.49 -9.06 -20.28
C VAL A 40 4.75 -9.87 -20.65
N PRO A 41 5.88 -9.21 -21.01
CA PRO A 41 7.10 -9.91 -21.37
C PRO A 41 7.75 -10.57 -20.14
N ARG A 42 8.43 -11.71 -20.36
CA ARG A 42 9.28 -12.32 -19.35
C ARG A 42 10.49 -11.42 -19.06
N TRP A 43 10.93 -11.39 -17.81
CA TRP A 43 12.05 -10.57 -17.37
C TRP A 43 13.00 -11.35 -16.46
N THR A 44 14.30 -11.26 -16.74
CA THR A 44 15.34 -11.72 -15.81
C THR A 44 15.78 -10.53 -14.97
N SER A 45 15.60 -10.63 -13.66
CA SER A 45 15.91 -9.53 -12.75
C SER A 45 17.37 -9.11 -12.83
N ARG A 46 17.58 -7.80 -12.89
CA ARG A 46 18.88 -7.11 -12.78
C ARG A 46 19.00 -6.38 -11.45
N ALA A 47 18.18 -6.71 -10.46
CA ALA A 47 18.27 -6.12 -9.12
C ALA A 47 19.47 -6.69 -8.34
N THR A 48 19.88 -6.02 -7.27
CA THR A 48 20.84 -6.58 -6.31
C THR A 48 20.28 -7.88 -5.70
N PRO A 49 21.12 -8.83 -5.23
CA PRO A 49 20.64 -10.12 -4.72
C PRO A 49 19.54 -10.02 -3.67
N GLU A 50 19.66 -9.08 -2.72
CA GLU A 50 18.70 -8.85 -1.64
C GLU A 50 17.34 -8.31 -2.13
N ALA A 51 17.33 -7.75 -3.34
CA ALA A 51 16.19 -7.10 -3.95
C ALA A 51 15.43 -8.01 -4.93
N ARG A 52 15.88 -9.24 -5.17
CA ARG A 52 15.28 -10.18 -6.15
C ARG A 52 14.11 -10.99 -5.60
N GLY A 53 13.89 -10.98 -4.29
CA GLY A 53 12.82 -11.79 -3.68
C GLY A 53 13.10 -13.29 -3.69
N GLU A 54 14.37 -13.69 -3.84
CA GLU A 54 14.80 -15.08 -3.87
C GLU A 54 14.67 -15.76 -2.50
N VAL A 55 14.63 -17.09 -2.52
CA VAL A 55 14.59 -17.95 -1.32
C VAL A 55 15.72 -18.95 -1.42
N ARG A 56 16.51 -19.10 -0.35
CA ARG A 56 17.51 -20.17 -0.22
C ARG A 56 16.95 -21.32 0.59
N VAL A 57 17.44 -22.52 0.28
CA VAL A 57 17.22 -23.72 1.08
C VAL A 57 18.48 -23.96 1.91
N LEU A 58 18.32 -24.07 3.23
CA LEU A 58 19.38 -24.39 4.16
C LEU A 58 19.69 -25.89 4.13
N ALA A 59 20.84 -26.29 4.70
CA ALA A 59 21.26 -27.69 4.76
C ALA A 59 20.25 -28.60 5.50
N ASP A 60 19.48 -28.05 6.44
CA ASP A 60 18.43 -28.75 7.18
C ASP A 60 17.06 -28.76 6.46
N GLY A 61 17.00 -28.29 5.21
CA GLY A 61 15.79 -28.21 4.39
C GLY A 61 14.88 -27.02 4.71
N ARG A 62 15.18 -26.21 5.73
CA ARG A 62 14.43 -24.98 5.98
C ARG A 62 14.65 -23.97 4.86
N ARG A 63 13.60 -23.21 4.57
CA ARG A 63 13.60 -22.17 3.55
C ARG A 63 13.73 -20.80 4.20
N GLU A 64 14.63 -19.98 3.68
CA GLU A 64 14.83 -18.61 4.11
C GLU A 64 14.77 -17.65 2.92
N ALA A 65 13.97 -16.59 3.05
CA ALA A 65 13.98 -15.52 2.06
C ALA A 65 15.30 -14.72 2.15
N ILE A 66 15.90 -14.46 0.99
CA ILE A 66 17.03 -13.56 0.83
C ILE A 66 16.46 -12.13 0.75
N ARG A 67 16.79 -11.30 1.75
CA ARG A 67 16.31 -9.92 1.88
C ARG A 67 17.41 -9.01 2.40
N TYR A 68 17.13 -7.71 2.46
CA TYR A 68 18.04 -6.73 3.05
C TYR A 68 18.36 -7.05 4.50
N ARG A 69 19.57 -6.68 4.93
CA ARG A 69 20.01 -6.80 6.32
C ARG A 69 18.98 -6.19 7.29
N GLY A 70 18.66 -6.94 8.33
CA GLY A 70 17.70 -6.53 9.38
C GLY A 70 16.23 -6.77 9.04
N TRP A 71 15.91 -7.21 7.83
CA TRP A 71 14.56 -7.61 7.48
C TRP A 71 14.33 -9.07 7.88
N THR A 72 13.07 -9.45 8.13
CA THR A 72 12.73 -10.84 8.43
C THR A 72 13.17 -11.77 7.29
N THR A 73 13.68 -12.95 7.61
CA THR A 73 14.04 -14.00 6.64
C THR A 73 12.96 -15.06 6.49
N ARG A 74 11.81 -14.91 7.17
CA ARG A 74 10.67 -15.84 7.07
C ARG A 74 10.23 -16.01 5.61
N ASP A 75 10.08 -17.26 5.18
CA ASP A 75 9.48 -17.61 3.90
C ASP A 75 7.95 -17.62 4.03
N PHE A 76 7.28 -16.81 3.20
CA PHE A 76 5.83 -16.68 3.13
C PHE A 76 5.24 -17.33 1.86
N ALA A 77 5.93 -18.32 1.27
CA ALA A 77 5.51 -19.01 0.05
C ALA A 77 4.14 -19.72 0.14
N LYS A 78 3.54 -19.83 1.33
CA LYS A 78 2.15 -20.30 1.51
C LYS A 78 1.11 -19.24 1.15
N PHE A 79 1.47 -17.95 1.20
CA PHE A 79 0.54 -16.84 1.05
C PHE A 79 0.73 -16.07 -0.26
N ARG A 80 -0.39 -15.70 -0.89
CA ARG A 80 -0.44 -15.00 -2.18
C ARG A 80 0.47 -13.78 -2.22
N THR A 81 0.98 -13.50 -3.41
CA THR A 81 1.81 -12.34 -3.73
C THR A 81 1.14 -11.43 -4.76
N TYR A 82 1.81 -10.34 -5.14
CA TYR A 82 1.37 -9.48 -6.24
C TYR A 82 1.69 -10.03 -7.63
N ALA A 83 2.39 -11.15 -7.75
CA ALA A 83 2.73 -11.73 -9.05
C ALA A 83 1.49 -11.88 -9.93
N TYR A 84 1.62 -11.60 -11.23
CA TYR A 84 0.49 -11.67 -12.17
C TYR A 84 0.07 -13.10 -12.49
N ASP A 85 0.98 -14.07 -12.39
CA ASP A 85 0.70 -15.50 -12.50
C ASP A 85 0.31 -16.15 -11.16
N GLU A 86 0.00 -15.34 -10.13
CA GLU A 86 -0.40 -15.83 -8.81
C GLU A 86 -1.71 -16.63 -8.87
N ALA A 87 -1.59 -17.95 -8.74
CA ALA A 87 -2.73 -18.87 -8.78
C ALA A 87 -3.37 -19.14 -7.42
N ARG A 88 -2.72 -18.82 -6.30
CA ARG A 88 -3.28 -19.14 -4.97
C ARG A 88 -4.55 -18.30 -4.72
N PRO A 89 -5.65 -18.89 -4.19
CA PRO A 89 -6.89 -18.19 -3.95
C PRO A 89 -6.81 -17.31 -2.69
N GLU A 90 -7.67 -16.29 -2.62
CA GLU A 90 -7.89 -15.56 -1.36
C GLU A 90 -8.50 -16.51 -0.31
N PRO A 91 -8.17 -16.37 1.00
CA PRO A 91 -8.84 -17.13 2.04
C PRO A 91 -10.37 -16.95 1.96
N PRO A 92 -11.16 -18.04 1.94
CA PRO A 92 -12.60 -17.96 1.74
C PRO A 92 -13.26 -17.20 2.89
N VAL A 93 -14.39 -16.55 2.61
CA VAL A 93 -15.21 -15.94 3.67
C VAL A 93 -15.89 -17.05 4.46
N GLN A 94 -15.76 -17.04 5.78
CA GLN A 94 -16.29 -18.08 6.66
C GLN A 94 -17.32 -17.53 7.64
N ARG A 95 -18.57 -17.98 7.53
CA ARG A 95 -19.55 -17.85 8.60
C ARG A 95 -19.31 -18.95 9.62
N VAL A 96 -19.17 -18.57 10.88
CA VAL A 96 -18.79 -19.48 11.97
C VAL A 96 -19.75 -19.37 13.15
N VAL A 97 -19.77 -20.43 13.95
CA VAL A 97 -20.52 -20.49 15.21
C VAL A 97 -19.53 -20.43 16.35
N MET A 98 -19.82 -19.63 17.37
CA MET A 98 -18.99 -19.54 18.57
C MET A 98 -19.03 -20.90 19.33
N PRO A 99 -17.88 -21.47 19.72
CA PRO A 99 -17.85 -22.72 20.49
C PRO A 99 -18.61 -22.59 21.82
N ALA A 100 -19.61 -23.45 22.03
CA ALA A 100 -20.46 -23.43 23.23
C ALA A 100 -19.76 -24.02 24.47
N ASN A 101 -18.72 -24.84 24.27
CA ASN A 101 -17.99 -25.55 25.33
C ASN A 101 -16.75 -24.80 25.83
N VAL A 102 -16.53 -23.56 25.40
CA VAL A 102 -15.41 -22.73 25.81
C VAL A 102 -15.90 -21.58 26.67
N ALA A 103 -15.49 -21.54 27.94
CA ALA A 103 -15.71 -20.38 28.79
C ALA A 103 -14.68 -19.28 28.47
N GLY A 104 -15.15 -18.08 28.13
CA GLY A 104 -14.28 -16.96 27.83
C GLY A 104 -13.55 -16.40 29.05
N ASP A 105 -12.26 -16.10 28.91
CA ASP A 105 -11.41 -15.51 29.95
C ASP A 105 -10.97 -14.09 29.50
N PRO A 106 -11.51 -13.02 30.13
CA PRO A 106 -11.14 -11.65 29.79
C PRO A 106 -9.67 -11.30 29.99
N LYS A 107 -8.96 -11.94 30.93
CA LYS A 107 -7.54 -11.68 31.17
C LYS A 107 -6.71 -12.25 30.03
N LYS A 108 -6.99 -13.48 29.61
CA LYS A 108 -6.38 -14.07 28.40
C LYS A 108 -6.73 -13.26 27.16
N GLY A 109 -7.99 -12.82 27.02
CA GLY A 109 -8.44 -11.97 25.92
C GLY A 109 -7.67 -10.66 25.82
N ARG A 110 -7.47 -9.96 26.95
CA ARG A 110 -6.65 -8.74 26.98
C ARG A 110 -5.21 -9.03 26.58
N ALA A 111 -4.61 -10.10 27.11
CA ALA A 111 -3.24 -10.48 26.76
C ALA A 111 -3.09 -10.74 25.25
N LEU A 112 -4.04 -11.44 24.63
CA LEU A 112 -4.10 -11.68 23.19
C LEU A 112 -4.27 -10.37 22.40
N PHE A 113 -5.16 -9.47 22.84
CA PHE A 113 -5.40 -8.18 22.20
C PHE A 113 -4.14 -7.28 22.20
N MET A 114 -3.32 -7.39 23.24
CA MET A 114 -2.06 -6.66 23.40
C MET A 114 -0.87 -7.34 22.70
N ALA A 115 -1.01 -8.60 22.26
CA ALA A 115 0.09 -9.42 21.74
C ALA A 115 0.50 -9.02 20.31
N ARG A 116 1.39 -8.02 20.20
CA ARG A 116 1.90 -7.49 18.90
C ARG A 116 2.45 -8.54 17.94
N ALA A 117 3.03 -9.62 18.47
CA ALA A 117 3.59 -10.71 17.66
C ALA A 117 2.53 -11.63 17.04
N LYS A 118 1.29 -11.58 17.53
CA LYS A 118 0.16 -12.40 17.08
C LYS A 118 -0.84 -11.55 16.32
N GLY A 119 -1.76 -10.90 17.01
CA GLY A 119 -2.65 -9.89 16.44
C GLY A 119 -2.35 -8.52 17.02
N PRO A 120 -1.80 -7.56 16.25
CA PRO A 120 -1.51 -6.21 16.75
C PRO A 120 -2.80 -5.37 16.84
N CYS A 121 -3.82 -5.82 17.59
CA CYS A 121 -5.14 -5.19 17.66
C CYS A 121 -5.06 -3.74 18.12
N THR A 122 -4.22 -3.43 19.12
CA THR A 122 -3.94 -2.05 19.56
C THR A 122 -3.27 -1.17 18.51
N GLY A 123 -2.64 -1.77 17.51
CA GLY A 123 -2.13 -1.06 16.34
C GLY A 123 -3.24 -0.45 15.49
N CYS A 124 -4.47 -0.95 15.56
CA CYS A 124 -5.62 -0.42 14.82
C CYS A 124 -6.68 0.20 15.74
N HIS A 125 -6.88 -0.36 16.93
CA HIS A 125 -7.98 -0.04 17.84
C HIS A 125 -7.46 0.60 19.13
N LEU A 126 -8.16 1.62 19.60
CA LEU A 126 -7.99 2.16 20.95
C LEU A 126 -8.79 1.32 21.97
N ILE A 127 -8.19 1.08 23.13
CA ILE A 127 -8.83 0.51 24.34
C ILE A 127 -8.27 1.24 25.57
N PRO A 128 -8.90 1.14 26.75
CA PRO A 128 -8.44 1.84 27.94
C PRO A 128 -7.17 1.19 28.51
N GLY A 129 -6.24 2.02 29.00
CA GLY A 129 -5.05 1.56 29.72
C GLY A 129 -3.81 2.38 29.40
N ALA A 130 -3.03 2.70 30.43
CA ALA A 130 -1.79 3.45 30.26
C ALA A 130 -0.73 2.67 29.45
N ASP A 131 -0.82 1.34 29.42
CA ASP A 131 0.02 0.41 28.67
C ASP A 131 -0.34 0.30 27.17
N VAL A 132 -1.43 0.95 26.74
CA VAL A 132 -1.92 0.95 25.36
C VAL A 132 -1.20 2.06 24.57
N TRP A 133 0.08 1.85 24.28
CA TRP A 133 0.89 2.83 23.55
C TRP A 133 1.96 2.19 22.64
N PRO A 134 2.12 2.64 21.37
CA PRO A 134 1.23 3.57 20.67
C PRO A 134 -0.04 2.87 20.16
N ALA A 135 -1.20 3.46 20.44
CA ALA A 135 -2.49 3.03 19.90
C ALA A 135 -2.71 3.53 18.47
N GLY A 136 -3.57 2.85 17.72
CA GLY A 136 -4.01 3.28 16.39
C GLY A 136 -5.45 3.75 16.32
N SER A 137 -5.79 4.37 15.19
CA SER A 137 -7.11 4.91 14.84
C SER A 137 -7.63 4.40 13.49
N VAL A 138 -6.99 3.38 12.90
CA VAL A 138 -7.45 2.74 11.65
C VAL A 138 -8.79 2.03 11.88
N GLY A 139 -8.87 1.28 12.99
CA GLY A 139 -10.10 0.66 13.47
C GLY A 139 -10.89 1.61 14.39
N PRO A 140 -12.17 1.29 14.67
CA PRO A 140 -12.96 2.03 15.64
C PRO A 140 -12.36 1.96 17.05
N ASP A 141 -12.64 3.00 17.84
CA ASP A 141 -12.43 2.98 19.29
C ASP A 141 -13.30 1.88 19.93
N LEU A 142 -12.68 0.99 20.69
CA LEU A 142 -13.33 -0.13 21.35
C LEU A 142 -13.47 0.08 22.86
N SER A 143 -13.12 1.26 23.38
CA SER A 143 -13.02 1.53 24.81
C SER A 143 -14.29 1.27 25.62
N THR A 144 -15.45 1.35 24.97
CA THR A 144 -16.77 1.12 25.57
C THR A 144 -17.62 0.14 24.76
N ILE A 145 -17.01 -0.73 23.93
CA ILE A 145 -17.78 -1.63 23.06
C ILE A 145 -18.73 -2.56 23.85
N GLY A 146 -18.39 -2.92 25.08
CA GLY A 146 -19.22 -3.72 25.97
C GLY A 146 -20.54 -3.06 26.37
N ASP A 147 -20.62 -1.72 26.35
CA ASP A 147 -21.86 -0.98 26.62
C ASP A 147 -22.91 -1.17 25.52
N ARG A 148 -22.49 -1.58 24.31
CA ARG A 148 -23.39 -1.82 23.19
C ARG A 148 -24.26 -3.07 23.35
N GLY A 149 -23.96 -3.93 24.33
CA GLY A 149 -24.74 -5.15 24.57
C GLY A 149 -24.80 -6.11 23.38
N LEU A 150 -23.79 -6.09 22.50
CA LEU A 150 -23.75 -6.94 21.31
C LEU A 150 -23.67 -8.42 21.72
N ALA A 151 -24.40 -9.26 21.00
CA ALA A 151 -24.40 -10.70 21.23
C ALA A 151 -22.99 -11.29 21.04
N ALA A 152 -22.64 -12.28 21.87
CA ALA A 152 -21.30 -12.85 21.90
C ALA A 152 -20.92 -13.54 20.57
N ASP A 153 -21.88 -14.21 19.94
CA ASP A 153 -21.75 -14.83 18.62
C ASP A 153 -21.50 -13.81 17.51
N TYR A 154 -22.13 -12.64 17.57
CA TYR A 154 -21.85 -11.53 16.66
C TYR A 154 -20.41 -11.03 16.83
N LEU A 155 -19.97 -10.74 18.07
CA LEU A 155 -18.59 -10.31 18.33
C LEU A 155 -17.57 -11.37 17.91
N TYR A 156 -17.88 -12.64 18.15
CA TYR A 156 -17.06 -13.78 17.71
C TYR A 156 -16.93 -13.80 16.20
N GLN A 157 -18.04 -13.66 15.46
CA GLN A 157 -18.01 -13.58 14.00
C GLN A 157 -17.16 -12.39 13.51
N GLN A 158 -17.23 -11.23 14.17
CA GLN A 158 -16.40 -10.07 13.80
C GLN A 158 -14.90 -10.30 14.05
N VAL A 159 -14.53 -10.95 15.15
CA VAL A 159 -13.13 -11.28 15.44
C VAL A 159 -12.61 -12.36 14.49
N TYR A 160 -13.43 -13.38 14.19
CA TYR A 160 -13.04 -14.54 13.41
C TYR A 160 -12.99 -14.24 11.90
N ASP A 161 -14.08 -13.72 11.34
CA ASP A 161 -14.15 -13.24 9.96
C ASP A 161 -15.18 -12.10 9.81
N PRO A 162 -14.73 -10.83 9.87
CA PRO A 162 -15.61 -9.68 9.78
C PRO A 162 -16.20 -9.51 8.37
N ARG A 163 -15.67 -10.18 7.34
CA ARG A 163 -16.14 -10.07 5.95
C ARG A 163 -17.55 -10.62 5.75
N VAL A 164 -18.00 -11.49 6.65
CA VAL A 164 -19.39 -12.00 6.65
C VAL A 164 -20.41 -10.88 6.83
N VAL A 165 -20.06 -9.85 7.60
CA VAL A 165 -20.93 -8.70 7.87
C VAL A 165 -20.50 -7.47 7.06
N PHE A 166 -19.18 -7.29 6.89
CA PHE A 166 -18.57 -6.16 6.20
C PHE A 166 -17.62 -6.65 5.10
N PRO A 167 -18.13 -6.99 3.90
CA PRO A 167 -17.32 -7.61 2.84
C PRO A 167 -16.06 -6.83 2.45
N ASN A 168 -16.10 -5.50 2.54
CA ASN A 168 -15.01 -4.60 2.19
C ASN A 168 -14.22 -4.09 3.43
N THR A 169 -14.26 -4.79 4.56
CA THR A 169 -13.55 -4.39 5.79
C THR A 169 -12.04 -4.51 5.65
N ALA A 170 -11.30 -3.54 6.19
CA ALA A 170 -9.84 -3.62 6.32
C ALA A 170 -9.41 -4.57 7.46
N MET A 171 -10.31 -4.99 8.36
CA MET A 171 -9.95 -5.90 9.45
C MET A 171 -9.60 -7.29 8.90
N PRO A 172 -8.42 -7.85 9.22
CA PRO A 172 -8.06 -9.20 8.79
C PRO A 172 -9.03 -10.26 9.32
N PRO A 173 -9.31 -11.32 8.54
CA PRO A 173 -10.14 -12.44 8.99
C PRO A 173 -9.31 -13.38 9.87
N TRP A 174 -9.04 -12.95 11.10
CA TRP A 174 -7.99 -13.52 11.96
C TRP A 174 -8.13 -15.03 12.23
N GLY A 175 -9.36 -15.53 12.35
CA GLY A 175 -9.62 -16.96 12.53
C GLY A 175 -9.37 -17.75 11.24
N VAL A 176 -9.80 -17.21 10.10
CA VAL A 176 -9.64 -17.85 8.78
C VAL A 176 -8.17 -17.96 8.36
N ILE A 177 -7.37 -16.95 8.66
CA ILE A 177 -5.92 -16.98 8.40
C ILE A 177 -5.14 -17.77 9.46
N GLY A 178 -5.81 -18.33 10.46
CA GLY A 178 -5.19 -19.15 11.51
C GLY A 178 -4.36 -18.36 12.52
N MET A 179 -4.54 -17.04 12.62
CA MET A 179 -3.80 -16.21 13.58
C MET A 179 -4.32 -16.41 15.01
N PHE A 180 -5.63 -16.66 15.17
CA PHE A 180 -6.25 -17.02 16.45
C PHE A 180 -6.99 -18.35 16.32
N THR A 181 -6.88 -19.20 17.34
CA THR A 181 -7.71 -20.39 17.44
C THR A 181 -9.17 -20.00 17.79
N PRO A 182 -10.15 -20.90 17.58
CA PRO A 182 -11.52 -20.67 18.04
C PRO A 182 -11.61 -20.32 19.53
N GLU A 183 -10.85 -20.99 20.40
CA GLU A 183 -10.81 -20.71 21.84
C GLU A 183 -10.26 -19.31 22.14
N GLU A 184 -9.18 -18.92 21.48
CA GLU A 184 -8.59 -17.60 21.65
C GLU A 184 -9.53 -16.47 21.20
N ALA A 185 -10.28 -16.69 20.12
CA ALA A 185 -11.32 -15.77 19.69
C ALA A 185 -12.44 -15.63 20.74
N VAL A 186 -12.83 -16.70 21.44
CA VAL A 186 -13.78 -16.62 22.56
C VAL A 186 -13.21 -15.78 23.72
N HIS A 187 -11.94 -15.94 24.06
CA HIS A 187 -11.29 -15.10 25.08
C HIS A 187 -11.25 -13.61 24.69
N LEU A 188 -10.96 -13.31 23.42
CA LEU A 188 -11.02 -11.95 22.89
C LEU A 188 -12.43 -11.35 23.03
N VAL A 189 -13.48 -12.10 22.68
CA VAL A 189 -14.87 -11.66 22.85
C VAL A 189 -15.19 -11.36 24.32
N ALA A 190 -14.81 -12.27 25.23
CA ALA A 190 -15.03 -12.06 26.65
C ALA A 190 -14.35 -10.79 27.16
N PHE A 191 -13.12 -10.50 26.71
CA PHE A 191 -12.44 -9.25 27.01
C PHE A 191 -13.20 -8.03 26.47
N LEU A 192 -13.60 -8.03 25.19
CA LEU A 192 -14.34 -6.92 24.58
C LEU A 192 -15.64 -6.61 25.33
N GLN A 193 -16.34 -7.63 25.82
CA GLN A 193 -17.57 -7.46 26.61
C GLN A 193 -17.32 -6.82 28.00
N THR A 194 -16.09 -6.88 28.52
CA THR A 194 -15.71 -6.17 29.76
C THR A 194 -15.46 -4.68 29.56
N LEU A 195 -15.26 -4.21 28.33
CA LEU A 195 -14.95 -2.81 28.02
C LEU A 195 -16.23 -1.96 28.12
N LYS A 196 -16.58 -1.57 29.34
CA LYS A 196 -17.78 -0.80 29.69
C LYS A 196 -17.43 0.56 30.27
N GLY A 197 -18.38 1.49 30.17
CA GLY A 197 -18.27 2.85 30.62
C GLY A 197 -18.41 3.03 32.14
N PRO A 198 -17.99 4.19 32.68
CA PRO A 198 -17.24 5.23 31.98
C PRO A 198 -15.76 4.83 31.85
N ALA A 199 -15.30 4.58 30.63
CA ALA A 199 -13.87 4.44 30.37
C ALA A 199 -13.25 5.83 30.49
N LEU A 200 -12.16 5.99 31.25
CA LEU A 200 -11.41 7.23 31.21
C LEU A 200 -10.84 7.37 29.79
N PRO A 201 -11.27 8.38 29.01
CA PRO A 201 -10.73 8.57 27.66
C PRO A 201 -9.24 8.85 27.77
N GLU A 202 -8.45 8.43 26.77
CA GLU A 202 -7.06 8.88 26.66
C GLU A 202 -7.05 10.39 26.50
N ARG A 203 -6.66 11.10 27.57
CA ARG A 203 -6.74 12.56 27.68
C ARG A 203 -5.50 13.26 27.15
N ASP A 204 -4.37 12.57 27.09
CA ASP A 204 -3.17 13.14 26.50
C ASP A 204 -3.37 13.22 24.97
N PRO A 205 -3.43 14.42 24.39
CA PRO A 205 -3.68 14.58 22.96
C PRO A 205 -2.57 13.96 22.11
N ASN A 206 -1.35 13.80 22.64
CA ASN A 206 -0.25 13.15 21.96
C ASN A 206 -0.32 11.62 22.05
N ARG A 207 -1.10 11.08 22.98
CA ARG A 207 -1.31 9.65 23.12
C ARG A 207 -2.54 9.14 22.36
N ASN A 208 -3.61 9.94 22.36
CA ASN A 208 -4.86 9.59 21.71
C ASN A 208 -4.69 9.65 20.17
N PRO A 209 -4.83 8.51 19.45
CA PRO A 209 -4.58 8.45 18.02
C PRO A 209 -5.63 9.17 17.17
N PHE A 210 -6.73 9.66 17.76
CA PHE A 210 -7.74 10.48 17.08
C PHE A 210 -7.46 11.98 17.20
N THR A 211 -6.66 12.41 18.18
CA THR A 211 -6.29 13.82 18.38
C THR A 211 -4.80 14.09 18.18
N ARG A 212 -3.96 13.05 18.10
CA ARG A 212 -2.51 13.18 17.96
C ARG A 212 -2.15 13.98 16.72
N ALA A 213 -1.27 14.97 16.92
CA ALA A 213 -0.77 15.81 15.85
C ALA A 213 -0.13 14.96 14.74
N LYS A 214 -0.46 15.29 13.49
CA LYS A 214 0.19 14.68 12.32
C LYS A 214 1.67 15.12 12.29
N PRO A 215 2.63 14.23 12.04
CA PRO A 215 4.03 14.62 11.94
C PRO A 215 4.23 15.66 10.84
N VAL A 216 4.90 16.76 11.16
CA VAL A 216 5.16 17.89 10.24
C VAL A 216 6.25 17.61 9.18
N GLY A 217 6.88 16.44 9.22
CA GLY A 217 7.96 16.06 8.31
C GLY A 217 9.33 16.57 8.78
N PHE A 218 10.23 16.82 7.84
CA PHE A 218 11.64 17.21 8.09
C PHE A 218 11.98 18.58 7.49
N GLY A 219 11.00 19.48 7.32
CA GLY A 219 11.19 20.76 6.66
C GLY A 219 11.41 20.61 5.14
N ASP A 220 12.27 21.47 4.58
CA ASP A 220 12.65 21.41 3.17
C ASP A 220 13.50 20.17 2.89
N ASN A 221 12.99 19.28 2.03
CA ASN A 221 13.69 18.05 1.68
C ASN A 221 14.84 18.25 0.69
N LEU A 222 14.94 19.42 0.06
CA LEU A 222 16.02 19.74 -0.88
C LEU A 222 17.18 20.49 -0.21
N ASP A 223 17.04 20.85 1.07
CA ASP A 223 18.12 21.43 1.86
C ASP A 223 19.15 20.32 2.24
N PRO A 224 20.41 20.41 1.77
CA PRO A 224 21.44 19.41 2.07
C PRO A 224 21.82 19.35 3.56
N THR A 225 21.54 20.38 4.35
CA THR A 225 21.74 20.36 5.80
C THR A 225 20.71 19.48 6.53
N ASN A 226 19.53 19.30 5.93
CA ASN A 226 18.46 18.45 6.46
C ASN A 226 18.45 17.06 5.82
N ASN A 227 18.78 16.96 4.53
CA ASN A 227 18.67 15.72 3.75
C ASN A 227 20.02 15.28 3.15
N PRO A 228 20.72 14.31 3.80
CA PRO A 228 21.98 13.78 3.30
C PRO A 228 21.93 13.17 1.90
N ALA A 229 20.74 12.79 1.41
CA ALA A 229 20.60 12.24 0.06
C ALA A 229 20.85 13.28 -1.04
N VAL A 230 20.72 14.59 -0.74
CA VAL A 230 21.06 15.66 -1.71
C VAL A 230 22.55 15.58 -2.05
N LEU A 231 23.41 15.53 -1.04
CA LEU A 231 24.87 15.40 -1.22
C LEU A 231 25.25 14.10 -1.94
N ARG A 232 24.54 13.00 -1.70
CA ARG A 232 24.75 11.74 -2.44
C ARG A 232 24.43 11.88 -3.91
N ALA A 233 23.32 12.53 -4.24
CA ALA A 233 22.90 12.75 -5.62
C ALA A 233 23.87 13.69 -6.36
N GLU A 234 24.30 14.79 -5.72
CA GLU A 234 25.32 15.69 -6.28
C GLU A 234 26.66 14.98 -6.49
N GLY A 235 27.09 14.15 -5.54
CA GLY A 235 28.28 13.31 -5.68
C GLY A 235 28.22 12.33 -6.87
N ALA A 236 27.01 11.95 -7.31
CA ALA A 236 26.82 11.08 -8.47
C ALA A 236 27.18 11.75 -9.81
N GLU A 237 27.42 13.07 -9.85
CA GLU A 237 27.96 13.73 -11.05
C GLU A 237 29.32 13.15 -11.47
N ALA A 238 30.10 12.61 -10.52
CA ALA A 238 31.34 11.89 -10.84
C ALA A 238 31.07 10.65 -11.70
N LEU A 239 29.96 9.92 -11.45
CA LEU A 239 29.55 8.76 -12.26
C LEU A 239 29.07 9.16 -13.66
N TRP A 240 28.52 10.37 -13.83
CA TRP A 240 28.06 10.87 -15.13
C TRP A 240 29.20 11.00 -16.17
N THR A 241 30.39 11.36 -15.69
CA THR A 241 31.58 11.59 -16.53
C THR A 241 32.58 10.43 -16.49
N ALA A 242 32.49 9.55 -15.51
CA ALA A 242 33.33 8.37 -15.41
C ALA A 242 33.10 7.42 -16.59
N ARG A 243 34.19 7.06 -17.28
CA ARG A 243 34.14 6.02 -18.32
C ARG A 243 33.90 4.65 -17.69
N GLY A 244 32.92 3.92 -18.21
CA GLY A 244 32.72 2.52 -17.87
C GLY A 244 33.68 1.60 -18.65
N PRO A 245 33.62 0.28 -18.40
CA PRO A 245 34.45 -0.72 -19.08
C PRO A 245 34.42 -0.68 -20.62
N ALA A 246 33.34 -0.20 -21.23
CA ALA A 246 33.25 0.00 -22.69
C ALA A 246 33.91 1.29 -23.19
N GLY A 247 34.63 2.02 -22.32
CA GLY A 247 35.30 3.27 -22.65
C GLY A 247 34.38 4.47 -22.86
N LYS A 248 33.07 4.34 -22.56
CA LYS A 248 32.06 5.40 -22.68
C LYS A 248 31.55 5.87 -21.32
N ALA A 249 31.14 7.13 -21.24
CA ALA A 249 30.47 7.73 -20.09
C ALA A 249 29.08 8.28 -20.50
N CYS A 250 28.21 8.57 -19.54
CA CYS A 250 26.89 9.17 -19.81
C CYS A 250 27.03 10.47 -20.60
N ALA A 251 28.00 11.30 -20.23
CA ALA A 251 28.30 12.58 -20.87
C ALA A 251 28.72 12.49 -22.35
N ASP A 252 29.20 11.32 -22.82
CA ASP A 252 29.56 11.16 -24.23
C ASP A 252 28.32 11.13 -25.15
N CYS A 253 27.16 10.76 -24.62
CA CYS A 253 25.89 10.65 -25.36
C CYS A 253 24.86 11.72 -24.93
N HIS A 254 24.84 12.06 -23.64
CA HIS A 254 23.94 13.06 -23.07
C HIS A 254 24.69 14.38 -22.85
N GLN A 255 24.64 15.24 -23.87
CA GLN A 255 25.42 16.48 -23.91
C GLN A 255 25.09 17.43 -22.75
N GLY A 256 26.13 18.00 -22.15
CA GLY A 256 26.03 18.98 -21.07
C GLY A 256 26.03 18.37 -19.66
N LYS A 257 25.79 19.23 -18.67
CA LYS A 257 25.68 18.79 -17.26
C LYS A 257 24.37 18.01 -17.05
N PRO A 258 24.29 17.09 -16.08
CA PRO A 258 23.08 16.33 -15.79
C PRO A 258 21.82 17.19 -15.65
N ALA A 259 21.92 18.33 -14.94
CA ALA A 259 20.82 19.28 -14.75
C ALA A 259 20.23 19.85 -16.06
N GLN A 260 21.04 19.94 -17.12
CA GLN A 260 20.60 20.39 -18.44
C GLN A 260 20.14 19.21 -19.29
N ALA A 261 20.97 18.17 -19.38
CA ALA A 261 20.74 17.02 -20.24
C ALA A 261 19.46 16.23 -19.86
N MET A 262 19.15 16.16 -18.56
CA MET A 262 18.04 15.37 -18.02
C MET A 262 16.80 16.20 -17.65
N LYS A 263 16.80 17.50 -17.95
CA LYS A 263 15.70 18.40 -17.60
C LYS A 263 14.37 17.91 -18.18
N GLY A 264 13.37 17.72 -17.32
CA GLY A 264 12.03 17.28 -17.70
C GLY A 264 11.91 15.82 -18.10
N ILE A 265 12.99 15.03 -18.11
CA ILE A 265 12.93 13.60 -18.42
C ILE A 265 12.13 12.87 -17.35
N ALA A 266 12.42 13.14 -16.07
CA ALA A 266 11.85 12.41 -14.95
C ALA A 266 10.35 12.66 -14.75
N THR A 267 9.80 13.78 -15.22
CA THR A 267 8.36 14.08 -15.11
C THR A 267 7.50 13.05 -15.83
N ARG A 268 8.07 12.35 -16.81
CA ARG A 268 7.38 11.37 -17.65
C ARG A 268 7.60 9.93 -17.22
N TYR A 269 8.29 9.67 -16.10
CA TYR A 269 8.53 8.32 -15.59
C TYR A 269 7.71 8.03 -14.30
N PRO A 270 7.32 6.76 -14.06
CA PRO A 270 7.52 5.57 -14.90
C PRO A 270 6.76 5.65 -16.23
N LYS A 271 7.23 4.92 -17.25
CA LYS A 271 6.57 4.89 -18.57
C LYS A 271 6.71 3.54 -19.25
N PHE A 272 5.82 3.27 -20.20
CA PHE A 272 5.99 2.16 -21.12
C PHE A 272 7.15 2.43 -22.08
N VAL A 273 8.13 1.53 -22.11
CA VAL A 273 9.31 1.66 -22.96
C VAL A 273 9.25 0.61 -24.07
N LYS A 274 8.91 1.08 -25.28
CA LYS A 274 8.61 0.22 -26.43
C LYS A 274 9.70 -0.80 -26.76
N ALA A 275 10.97 -0.42 -26.62
CA ALA A 275 12.11 -1.32 -26.90
C ALA A 275 12.13 -2.58 -26.01
N TRP A 276 11.54 -2.51 -24.81
CA TRP A 276 11.43 -3.65 -23.88
C TRP A 276 9.99 -4.15 -23.71
N GLY A 277 9.01 -3.52 -24.36
CA GLY A 277 7.60 -3.91 -24.29
C GLY A 277 6.99 -3.88 -22.89
N ARG A 278 7.50 -3.02 -21.99
CA ARG A 278 7.06 -2.97 -20.59
C ARG A 278 7.16 -1.59 -19.97
N VAL A 279 6.45 -1.38 -18.86
CA VAL A 279 6.69 -0.22 -17.99
C VAL A 279 8.05 -0.37 -17.30
N MET A 280 8.77 0.74 -17.23
CA MET A 280 10.05 0.85 -16.54
C MET A 280 10.11 2.17 -15.76
N SER A 281 10.65 2.10 -14.54
CA SER A 281 11.12 3.28 -13.80
C SER A 281 12.51 3.67 -14.27
N ILE A 282 13.06 4.80 -13.79
CA ILE A 282 14.42 5.25 -14.17
C ILE A 282 15.47 4.24 -13.67
N GLU A 283 15.24 3.68 -12.49
CA GLU A 283 16.03 2.66 -11.82
C GLU A 283 16.18 1.41 -12.71
N ASP A 284 15.07 0.96 -13.33
CA ASP A 284 15.07 -0.19 -14.25
C ASP A 284 15.84 0.14 -15.54
N LEU A 285 15.62 1.34 -16.08
CA LEU A 285 16.26 1.77 -17.32
C LEU A 285 17.77 1.88 -17.14
N LEU A 286 18.25 2.43 -16.02
CA LEU A 286 19.67 2.51 -15.71
C LEU A 286 20.32 1.14 -15.61
N ALA A 287 19.64 0.15 -15.01
CA ALA A 287 20.15 -1.22 -14.87
C ALA A 287 20.39 -1.94 -16.21
N VAL A 288 19.69 -1.52 -17.26
CA VAL A 288 19.88 -2.01 -18.63
C VAL A 288 20.83 -1.10 -19.40
N HIS A 289 20.48 0.17 -19.49
CA HIS A 289 21.12 1.15 -20.37
C HIS A 289 22.59 1.39 -20.00
N ALA A 290 22.91 1.55 -18.71
CA ALA A 290 24.29 1.78 -18.29
C ALA A 290 25.18 0.57 -18.62
N ALA A 291 24.66 -0.64 -18.37
CA ALA A 291 25.37 -1.87 -18.67
C ALA A 291 25.61 -2.05 -20.17
N GLU A 292 24.62 -1.76 -21.02
CA GLU A 292 24.71 -1.94 -22.47
C GLU A 292 25.55 -0.88 -23.17
N THR A 293 25.56 0.36 -22.70
CA THR A 293 26.21 1.48 -23.39
C THR A 293 27.58 1.86 -22.83
N THR A 294 27.78 1.71 -21.53
CA THR A 294 29.05 2.04 -20.85
C THR A 294 29.79 0.80 -20.36
N GLY A 295 29.14 -0.36 -20.35
CA GLY A 295 29.68 -1.59 -19.74
C GLY A 295 29.64 -1.61 -18.22
N ARG A 296 29.14 -0.54 -17.56
CA ARG A 296 29.07 -0.43 -16.10
C ARG A 296 27.74 -1.00 -15.59
N PRO A 297 27.74 -2.12 -14.83
CA PRO A 297 26.53 -2.63 -14.23
C PRO A 297 26.01 -1.66 -13.17
N MET A 298 24.74 -1.28 -13.26
CA MET A 298 24.04 -0.51 -12.21
C MET A 298 22.79 -1.27 -11.76
N PRO A 299 22.92 -2.41 -11.05
CA PRO A 299 21.76 -3.21 -10.65
C PRO A 299 20.68 -2.38 -9.96
N ALA A 300 19.40 -2.68 -10.20
CA ALA A 300 18.31 -1.98 -9.53
C ALA A 300 18.49 -2.06 -8.00
N GLN A 301 18.35 -0.92 -7.32
CA GLN A 301 18.62 -0.70 -5.90
C GLN A 301 20.07 -0.83 -5.41
N SER A 302 21.06 -0.93 -6.31
CA SER A 302 22.45 -0.65 -5.95
C SER A 302 22.64 0.84 -5.59
N ALA A 303 23.70 1.14 -4.84
CA ALA A 303 24.00 2.52 -4.44
C ALA A 303 24.21 3.45 -5.66
N GLU A 304 25.03 3.02 -6.64
CA GLU A 304 25.26 3.81 -7.87
C GLU A 304 23.97 4.06 -8.65
N ASN A 305 23.11 3.04 -8.79
CA ASN A 305 21.82 3.18 -9.49
C ASN A 305 20.90 4.21 -8.78
N LEU A 306 20.77 4.12 -7.46
CA LEU A 306 19.94 5.04 -6.69
C LEU A 306 20.49 6.48 -6.70
N ASP A 307 21.80 6.64 -6.58
CA ASP A 307 22.44 7.96 -6.58
C ASP A 307 22.32 8.65 -7.95
N VAL A 308 22.57 7.92 -9.05
CA VAL A 308 22.35 8.44 -10.42
C VAL A 308 20.87 8.69 -10.69
N THR A 309 19.97 7.85 -10.20
CA THR A 309 18.51 8.08 -10.31
C THR A 309 18.11 9.40 -9.65
N MET A 310 18.61 9.68 -8.44
CA MET A 310 18.32 10.95 -7.75
C MET A 310 18.88 12.12 -8.56
N LEU A 311 20.11 12.04 -9.06
CA LEU A 311 20.71 13.08 -9.91
C LEU A 311 19.85 13.37 -11.16
N VAL A 312 19.40 12.33 -11.86
CA VAL A 312 18.52 12.46 -13.04
C VAL A 312 17.17 13.09 -12.65
N LYS A 313 16.56 12.66 -11.55
CA LYS A 313 15.26 13.18 -11.10
C LYS A 313 15.36 14.62 -10.58
N MET A 314 16.47 15.01 -9.94
CA MET A 314 16.73 16.37 -9.46
C MET A 314 16.70 17.41 -10.58
N ALA A 315 17.14 17.05 -11.79
CA ALA A 315 17.05 17.92 -12.97
C ALA A 315 15.61 18.34 -13.33
N SER A 316 14.59 17.68 -12.75
CA SER A 316 13.17 17.97 -12.98
C SER A 316 12.44 18.46 -11.73
N ASN A 317 13.13 18.78 -10.63
CA ASN A 317 12.49 19.34 -9.43
C ASN A 317 11.71 20.62 -9.75
N GLY A 318 10.55 20.79 -9.10
CA GLY A 318 9.61 21.89 -9.36
C GLY A 318 8.77 21.73 -10.62
N MET A 319 9.17 20.88 -11.58
CA MET A 319 8.37 20.60 -12.77
C MET A 319 7.20 19.68 -12.42
N PRO A 320 6.03 19.83 -13.08
CA PRO A 320 4.87 19.00 -12.81
C PRO A 320 5.09 17.57 -13.31
N VAL A 321 4.69 16.58 -12.52
CA VAL A 321 4.61 15.18 -12.96
C VAL A 321 3.62 15.08 -14.12
N ALA A 322 4.04 14.40 -15.19
CA ALA A 322 3.36 14.33 -16.47
C ALA A 322 3.46 12.93 -17.10
N VAL A 323 3.32 11.88 -16.27
CA VAL A 323 3.26 10.49 -16.74
C VAL A 323 2.13 10.30 -17.75
N ASP A 324 2.37 9.43 -18.74
CA ASP A 324 1.35 9.07 -19.71
C ASP A 324 0.26 8.22 -19.05
N THR A 325 -0.98 8.63 -19.25
CA THR A 325 -2.17 7.93 -18.75
C THR A 325 -3.17 7.64 -19.87
N SER A 326 -2.78 7.90 -21.12
CA SER A 326 -3.69 7.98 -22.27
C SER A 326 -3.28 7.12 -23.47
N SER A 327 -2.04 6.65 -23.59
CA SER A 327 -1.74 5.62 -24.58
C SER A 327 -2.44 4.30 -24.22
N ALA A 328 -2.63 3.43 -25.22
CA ALA A 328 -3.21 2.10 -24.99
C ALA A 328 -2.35 1.29 -24.00
N ASP A 329 -1.03 1.30 -24.17
CA ASP A 329 -0.09 0.61 -23.30
C ASP A 329 -0.14 1.17 -21.86
N ALA A 330 -0.17 2.49 -21.69
CA ALA A 330 -0.28 3.11 -20.38
C ALA A 330 -1.61 2.77 -19.69
N ARG A 331 -2.74 2.77 -20.42
CA ARG A 331 -4.03 2.37 -19.84
C ARG A 331 -4.04 0.91 -19.39
N ALA A 332 -3.48 0.00 -20.18
CA ALA A 332 -3.38 -1.40 -19.81
C ALA A 332 -2.53 -1.60 -18.54
N ALA A 333 -1.37 -0.94 -18.49
CA ALA A 333 -0.50 -0.95 -17.31
C ALA A 333 -1.18 -0.32 -16.08
N LEU A 334 -1.88 0.81 -16.23
CA LEU A 334 -2.63 1.44 -15.14
C LEU A 334 -3.74 0.54 -14.60
N ALA A 335 -4.44 -0.20 -15.46
CA ALA A 335 -5.46 -1.16 -15.04
C ALA A 335 -4.84 -2.29 -14.20
N ARG A 336 -3.70 -2.85 -14.63
CA ARG A 336 -2.95 -3.87 -13.88
C ARG A 336 -2.37 -3.33 -12.55
N GLY A 337 -1.84 -2.11 -12.55
CA GLY A 337 -1.39 -1.41 -11.36
C GLY A 337 -2.51 -1.15 -10.35
N ARG A 338 -3.68 -0.71 -10.83
CA ARG A 338 -4.89 -0.54 -10.00
C ARG A 338 -5.36 -1.85 -9.39
N ALA A 339 -5.38 -2.93 -10.18
CA ALA A 339 -5.73 -4.26 -9.68
C ALA A 339 -4.75 -4.71 -8.59
N SER A 340 -3.45 -4.47 -8.78
CA SER A 340 -2.41 -4.76 -7.77
C SER A 340 -2.63 -3.96 -6.49
N PHE A 341 -2.95 -2.67 -6.60
CA PHE A 341 -3.23 -1.80 -5.45
C PHE A 341 -4.41 -2.30 -4.58
N ALA A 342 -5.43 -2.88 -5.22
CA ALA A 342 -6.61 -3.43 -4.56
C ALA A 342 -6.47 -4.92 -4.16
N LYS A 343 -5.44 -5.63 -4.64
CA LYS A 343 -5.26 -7.07 -4.40
C LYS A 343 -4.88 -7.34 -2.95
N ARG A 344 -5.66 -8.21 -2.29
CA ARG A 344 -5.35 -8.72 -0.94
C ARG A 344 -4.35 -9.87 -1.01
N VAL A 345 -3.29 -9.76 -0.22
CA VAL A 345 -2.11 -10.63 -0.26
C VAL A 345 -1.51 -10.87 1.12
N GLY A 346 -0.56 -11.81 1.21
CA GLY A 346 0.17 -12.13 2.44
C GLY A 346 -0.65 -12.84 3.52
N GLU A 347 0.03 -13.20 4.59
CA GLU A 347 -0.53 -13.83 5.81
C GLU A 347 -1.71 -13.03 6.39
N ARG A 348 -1.67 -11.69 6.30
CA ARG A 348 -2.72 -10.81 6.86
C ARG A 348 -3.88 -10.52 5.92
N ASN A 349 -3.86 -11.00 4.68
CA ASN A 349 -4.90 -10.78 3.67
C ASN A 349 -5.30 -9.30 3.48
N HIS A 350 -4.31 -8.44 3.27
CA HIS A 350 -4.48 -6.99 3.12
C HIS A 350 -4.05 -6.52 1.73
N SER A 351 -4.59 -5.38 1.30
CA SER A 351 -4.21 -4.65 0.10
C SER A 351 -3.57 -3.30 0.44
N CYS A 352 -2.95 -2.65 -0.55
CA CYS A 352 -2.49 -1.27 -0.39
C CYS A 352 -3.68 -0.34 -0.10
N ALA A 353 -4.82 -0.58 -0.77
CA ALA A 353 -6.04 0.19 -0.62
C ALA A 353 -6.58 0.21 0.81
N ASP A 354 -6.52 -0.91 1.53
CA ASP A 354 -6.99 -1.00 2.92
C ASP A 354 -6.29 -0.02 3.87
N CYS A 355 -5.06 0.41 3.54
CA CYS A 355 -4.26 1.31 4.36
C CYS A 355 -4.13 2.73 3.78
N HIS A 356 -4.19 2.86 2.45
CA HIS A 356 -3.80 4.10 1.76
C HIS A 356 -4.94 4.82 1.04
N THR A 357 -6.20 4.37 1.16
CA THR A 357 -7.36 5.14 0.68
C THR A 357 -8.06 5.94 1.78
N PRO A 358 -8.61 7.14 1.46
CA PRO A 358 -9.30 8.01 2.42
C PRO A 358 -10.44 7.34 3.19
N ASP A 359 -11.20 6.46 2.52
CA ASP A 359 -12.34 5.73 3.09
C ASP A 359 -11.93 4.57 4.01
N LYS A 360 -10.62 4.24 4.08
CA LYS A 360 -10.06 3.15 4.86
C LYS A 360 -9.05 3.65 5.89
N GLY A 361 -7.76 3.35 5.70
CA GLY A 361 -6.70 3.66 6.67
C GLY A 361 -5.99 4.99 6.46
N ALA A 362 -6.14 5.66 5.31
CA ALA A 362 -5.37 6.86 5.04
C ALA A 362 -5.69 7.97 6.06
N ASN A 363 -4.69 8.79 6.35
CA ASN A 363 -4.80 9.88 7.32
C ASN A 363 -5.10 9.43 8.78
N LYS A 364 -5.07 8.12 9.06
CA LYS A 364 -5.21 7.55 10.40
C LYS A 364 -3.89 6.95 10.88
N PHE A 365 -3.79 6.70 12.18
CA PHE A 365 -2.60 6.12 12.77
C PHE A 365 -2.70 4.60 12.89
N LEU A 366 -1.69 3.90 12.36
CA LEU A 366 -1.43 2.49 12.63
C LEU A 366 -0.36 2.39 13.72
N GLY A 367 -0.80 2.22 14.96
CA GLY A 367 0.03 2.41 16.15
C GLY A 367 0.65 3.81 16.13
N GLY A 368 1.98 3.92 16.13
CA GLY A 368 2.67 5.21 16.06
C GLY A 368 2.76 5.85 14.68
N ARG A 369 2.39 5.12 13.61
CA ARG A 369 2.67 5.54 12.22
C ARG A 369 1.44 6.13 11.56
N LEU A 370 1.54 7.37 11.09
CA LEU A 370 0.50 7.96 10.24
C LEU A 370 0.54 7.31 8.85
N LEU A 371 -0.60 6.84 8.36
CA LEU A 371 -0.72 6.26 7.03
C LEU A 371 -0.92 7.38 6.00
N GLY A 372 -0.10 7.38 4.95
CA GLY A 372 -0.19 8.35 3.86
C GLY A 372 -1.42 8.12 2.99
N ASP A 373 -1.96 9.21 2.46
CA ASP A 373 -3.07 9.17 1.51
C ASP A 373 -2.56 9.05 0.08
N VAL A 374 -3.08 8.07 -0.66
CA VAL A 374 -2.72 7.91 -2.08
C VAL A 374 -3.12 9.14 -2.90
N THR A 375 -4.22 9.83 -2.56
CA THR A 375 -4.70 10.99 -3.32
C THR A 375 -3.83 12.22 -3.15
N ASP A 376 -3.09 12.31 -2.04
CA ASP A 376 -2.10 13.36 -1.80
C ASP A 376 -0.85 13.19 -2.67
N GLY A 377 -0.64 11.98 -3.20
CA GLY A 377 0.48 11.63 -4.04
C GLY A 377 1.66 11.09 -3.22
N LEU A 378 2.18 9.94 -3.65
CA LEU A 378 3.13 9.14 -2.85
C LEU A 378 4.50 8.97 -3.52
N THR A 379 4.66 9.33 -4.79
CA THR A 379 5.84 8.91 -5.59
C THR A 379 6.72 10.07 -6.02
N LYS A 380 6.19 11.29 -6.14
CA LYS A 380 6.90 12.49 -6.66
C LYS A 380 8.15 12.91 -5.89
N HIS A 381 8.41 12.29 -4.75
CA HIS A 381 9.55 12.54 -3.87
C HIS A 381 10.50 11.34 -3.73
N PHE A 382 10.34 10.30 -4.55
CA PHE A 382 11.21 9.13 -4.56
C PHE A 382 12.29 9.20 -5.67
N PRO A 383 13.54 8.74 -5.41
CA PRO A 383 14.03 8.12 -4.17
C PRO A 383 14.08 9.06 -2.96
N THR A 384 14.00 8.49 -1.76
CA THR A 384 13.93 9.23 -0.50
C THR A 384 14.94 8.71 0.53
N TRP A 385 15.53 9.62 1.30
CA TRP A 385 16.29 9.27 2.49
C TRP A 385 15.38 8.74 3.60
N ARG A 386 15.69 7.55 4.12
CA ARG A 386 15.00 6.92 5.25
C ARG A 386 15.79 7.16 6.53
N THR A 387 15.35 8.08 7.38
CA THR A 387 16.13 8.45 8.58
C THR A 387 16.25 7.29 9.57
N SER A 388 15.22 6.45 9.69
CA SER A 388 15.28 5.22 10.52
C SER A 388 16.26 4.16 10.02
N GLN A 389 16.81 4.30 8.82
CA GLN A 389 17.64 3.30 8.17
C GLN A 389 19.01 3.83 7.72
N GLY A 390 19.20 5.15 7.69
CA GLY A 390 20.43 5.77 7.21
C GLY A 390 20.74 5.44 5.75
N GLN A 391 19.73 5.29 4.89
CA GLN A 391 19.91 4.91 3.48
C GLN A 391 18.82 5.49 2.58
N VAL A 392 19.13 5.57 1.27
CA VAL A 392 18.19 5.94 0.21
C VAL A 392 17.33 4.75 -0.16
N TRP A 393 16.01 4.96 -0.27
CA TRP A 393 15.06 3.98 -0.77
C TRP A 393 14.34 4.56 -2.01
N ASP A 394 14.26 3.77 -3.06
CA ASP A 394 13.33 4.01 -4.16
C ASP A 394 11.90 3.54 -3.78
N MET A 395 10.96 3.77 -4.69
CA MET A 395 9.57 3.36 -4.48
C MET A 395 9.45 1.82 -4.40
N ARG A 396 10.32 1.07 -5.11
CA ARG A 396 10.34 -0.40 -5.11
C ARG A 396 10.71 -0.99 -3.77
N LYS A 397 11.77 -0.47 -3.15
CA LYS A 397 12.18 -0.88 -1.80
C LYS A 397 11.12 -0.52 -0.77
N ARG A 398 10.41 0.61 -0.97
CA ARG A 398 9.24 0.96 -0.15
C ARG A 398 8.11 -0.06 -0.30
N MET A 399 7.76 -0.47 -1.52
CA MET A 399 6.76 -1.53 -1.76
C MET A 399 7.17 -2.85 -1.11
N GLN A 400 8.41 -3.27 -1.30
CA GLN A 400 8.98 -4.48 -0.70
C GLN A 400 8.94 -4.43 0.83
N TRP A 401 9.26 -3.29 1.44
CA TRP A 401 9.12 -3.11 2.88
C TRP A 401 7.68 -3.24 3.36
N CYS A 402 6.72 -2.68 2.62
CA CYS A 402 5.30 -2.77 2.95
C CYS A 402 4.79 -4.22 3.01
N MET A 403 5.45 -5.16 2.33
CA MET A 403 5.07 -6.58 2.31
C MET A 403 5.48 -7.32 3.58
N THR A 404 6.53 -6.84 4.26
CA THR A 404 7.04 -7.48 5.48
C THR A 404 6.00 -7.55 6.61
N PRO A 405 5.28 -6.46 6.99
CA PRO A 405 4.21 -6.56 7.98
C PRO A 405 2.98 -7.31 7.47
N LEU A 406 2.81 -7.49 6.16
CA LEU A 406 1.72 -8.29 5.60
C LEU A 406 2.00 -9.80 5.62
N GLY A 407 3.24 -10.20 5.87
CA GLY A 407 3.67 -11.60 5.80
C GLY A 407 3.61 -12.13 4.38
N MET A 408 4.29 -11.44 3.45
CA MET A 408 4.31 -11.78 2.02
C MET A 408 5.74 -11.84 1.48
N ASN A 409 6.01 -12.78 0.57
CA ASN A 409 7.27 -12.80 -0.17
C ASN A 409 7.31 -11.64 -1.17
N MET A 410 8.50 -11.05 -1.32
CA MET A 410 8.74 -9.94 -2.23
C MET A 410 8.91 -10.48 -3.64
N LEU A 411 8.43 -9.74 -4.63
CA LEU A 411 8.90 -9.86 -6.01
C LEU A 411 10.23 -9.12 -6.19
N PRO A 412 10.97 -9.39 -7.29
CA PRO A 412 12.12 -8.59 -7.68
C PRO A 412 11.81 -7.09 -7.73
N ALA A 413 12.77 -6.24 -7.36
CA ALA A 413 12.58 -4.79 -7.36
C ALA A 413 12.19 -4.24 -8.74
N ASP A 414 12.71 -4.86 -9.81
CA ASP A 414 12.46 -4.54 -11.21
C ASP A 414 11.36 -5.45 -11.84
N ALA A 415 10.51 -6.06 -11.00
CA ALA A 415 9.33 -6.78 -11.45
C ALA A 415 8.32 -5.82 -12.11
N ILE A 416 7.63 -6.29 -13.15
CA ILE A 416 6.68 -5.45 -13.89
C ILE A 416 5.45 -5.11 -13.05
N GLU A 417 5.07 -5.97 -12.12
CA GLU A 417 3.98 -5.74 -11.18
C GLU A 417 4.23 -4.50 -10.34
N TYR A 418 5.48 -4.31 -9.94
CA TYR A 418 5.88 -3.07 -9.31
C TYR A 418 5.89 -1.95 -10.34
N ALA A 419 6.57 -2.11 -11.49
CA ALA A 419 6.61 -1.13 -12.59
C ALA A 419 5.27 -0.39 -12.77
N GLU A 420 4.22 -1.18 -12.95
CA GLU A 420 2.86 -0.74 -13.22
C GLU A 420 2.13 -0.25 -11.98
N LEU A 421 2.39 -0.83 -10.79
CA LEU A 421 1.91 -0.27 -9.53
C LEU A 421 2.48 1.13 -9.26
N GLU A 422 3.75 1.41 -9.54
CA GLU A 422 4.28 2.78 -9.39
C GLU A 422 3.66 3.71 -10.42
N LEU A 423 3.48 3.29 -11.68
CA LEU A 423 2.77 4.10 -12.66
C LEU A 423 1.37 4.48 -12.16
N TYR A 424 0.63 3.51 -11.58
CA TYR A 424 -0.67 3.78 -10.96
C TYR A 424 -0.57 4.79 -9.81
N LEU A 425 0.38 4.63 -8.90
CA LEU A 425 0.58 5.56 -7.78
C LEU A 425 1.02 6.96 -8.26
N THR A 426 1.89 7.04 -9.27
CA THR A 426 2.35 8.29 -9.87
C THR A 426 1.24 9.00 -10.65
N SER A 427 0.18 8.30 -11.07
CA SER A 427 -0.98 8.95 -11.68
C SER A 427 -1.68 9.93 -10.72
N PHE A 428 -1.65 9.67 -9.41
CA PHE A 428 -2.15 10.60 -8.37
C PHE A 428 -1.22 11.80 -8.14
N ASP A 429 0.01 11.73 -8.63
CA ASP A 429 0.98 12.83 -8.59
C ASP A 429 0.88 13.76 -9.81
N LYS A 430 0.09 13.40 -10.85
CA LYS A 430 -0.02 14.18 -12.09
C LYS A 430 -0.36 15.65 -11.83
N GLY A 431 0.41 16.55 -12.43
CA GLY A 431 0.31 18.00 -12.25
C GLY A 431 1.01 18.56 -11.01
N LYS A 432 1.38 17.72 -10.03
CA LYS A 432 2.07 18.17 -8.81
C LYS A 432 3.58 18.32 -9.09
N PRO A 433 4.26 19.28 -8.44
CA PRO A 433 5.69 19.50 -8.64
C PRO A 433 6.52 18.35 -8.05
N MET A 434 7.51 17.86 -8.81
CA MET A 434 8.50 16.91 -8.31
C MET A 434 9.38 17.53 -7.21
N SER A 435 9.77 16.70 -6.23
CA SER A 435 10.70 17.10 -5.17
C SER A 435 11.54 15.92 -4.70
N VAL A 436 12.63 15.65 -5.41
CA VAL A 436 13.55 14.52 -5.20
C VAL A 436 14.95 15.05 -4.89
N PRO A 437 15.71 14.47 -3.94
CA PRO A 437 15.32 13.38 -3.07
C PRO A 437 14.36 13.82 -1.97
N GLY A 438 13.39 12.98 -1.64
CA GLY A 438 12.56 13.18 -0.45
C GLY A 438 13.32 12.82 0.83
N ILE A 439 12.75 13.14 1.99
CA ILE A 439 13.21 12.64 3.31
C ILE A 439 12.01 12.17 4.15
N ARG A 440 12.08 10.95 4.70
CA ARG A 440 11.01 10.34 5.52
C ARG A 440 11.60 9.48 6.64
N HIS A 441 10.85 9.32 7.73
CA HIS A 441 11.30 8.52 8.88
C HIS A 441 11.28 7.04 8.61
#